data_AF-A0A7K8V9N1-F1
#
_entry.id   AF-A0A7K8V9N1-F1
#
_cell.length_a   1.000
_cell.length_b   1.000
_cell.length_c   1.000
_cell.angle_alpha   90.00
_cell.angle_beta   90.00
_cell.angle_gamma   90.00
#
_symmetry.space_group_name_H-M   'P 1'
#
loop_
_entity.id
_entity.type
_entity.pdbx_description
1 polymer ?
#
loop_
_entity_poly.entity_id
_entity_poly.type
_entity_poly.pdbx_seq_one_letter_code
_entity_poly.pdbx_strand_id
1 'polypeptide(L)' 'GSIGSQSMSRLKCVNLPTQQLHIRNLVSYEKRQGPLNAVIFMTTRGVKVCVSSNQEWVQTAIKKIDQKRATK' A
#
# COMPACT_ATOMS: atom_id res chain seq x y z
N GLY A 1 21.77 28.60 -5.95
CA GLY A 1 21.76 27.15 -6.19
C GLY A 1 20.61 26.53 -5.43
N SER A 2 19.67 25.93 -6.15
CA SER A 2 18.44 25.37 -5.60
C SER A 2 18.72 24.10 -4.80
N ILE A 3 18.41 24.08 -3.51
CA ILE A 3 18.18 22.82 -2.79
C ILE A 3 16.95 23.04 -1.91
N GLY A 4 15.78 22.96 -2.55
CA GLY A 4 14.53 22.73 -1.84
C GLY A 4 14.68 21.40 -1.13
N SER A 5 14.84 21.46 0.19
CA SER A 5 14.83 20.30 1.06
C SER A 5 13.41 19.73 0.96
N GLN A 6 13.20 18.82 0.02
CA GLN A 6 12.00 18.02 0.00
C GLN A 6 11.98 17.31 1.34
N SER A 7 11.07 17.72 2.22
CA SER A 7 10.64 16.99 3.39
C SER A 7 10.10 15.65 2.87
N MET A 8 11.00 14.73 2.56
CA MET A 8 10.73 13.36 2.20
C MET A 8 10.07 12.78 3.44
N SER A 9 8.74 12.91 3.52
CA SER A 9 7.93 12.30 4.55
C SER A 9 8.34 10.84 4.55
N ARG A 10 9.14 10.44 5.56
CA ARG A 10 9.69 9.09 5.64
C ARG A 10 8.46 8.19 5.72
N LEU A 11 8.11 7.56 4.60
CA LEU A 11 7.09 6.53 4.54
C LEU A 11 7.58 5.39 5.43
N LYS A 12 7.19 5.43 6.72
CA LYS A 12 7.43 4.33 7.64
C LYS A 12 6.40 3.25 7.31
N CYS A 13 6.87 2.10 6.88
CA CYS A 13 6.02 0.94 6.68
C CYS A 13 5.62 0.40 8.04
N VAL A 14 4.31 0.22 8.22
CA VAL A 14 3.72 -0.23 9.48
C VAL A 14 3.28 -1.67 9.31
N ASN A 15 3.52 -2.48 10.34
CA ASN A 15 3.10 -3.87 10.34
C ASN A 15 1.67 -3.92 10.90
N LEU A 16 0.69 -3.81 10.00
CA LEU A 16 -0.73 -3.81 10.36
C LEU A 16 -1.37 -5.17 10.08
N PRO A 17 -2.07 -5.77 11.05
CA PRO A 17 -2.85 -6.97 10.81
C PRO A 17 -4.05 -6.69 9.90
N THR A 18 -4.43 -7.69 9.11
CA THR A 18 -5.55 -7.64 8.15
C THR A 18 -6.86 -7.18 8.78
N GLN A 19 -7.14 -7.54 10.04
CA GLN A 19 -8.41 -7.18 10.68
C GLN A 19 -8.53 -5.66 10.91
N GLN A 20 -7.40 -4.97 11.09
CA GLN A 20 -7.38 -3.51 11.16
C GLN A 20 -7.49 -2.87 9.77
N LEU A 21 -7.00 -3.55 8.73
CA LEU A 21 -7.10 -3.13 7.33
C LEU A 21 -8.15 -3.95 6.58
N HIS A 22 -9.42 -3.57 6.72
CA HIS A 22 -10.51 -4.23 6.02
C HIS A 22 -10.27 -4.19 4.49
N ILE A 23 -9.90 -5.34 3.89
CA ILE A 23 -9.51 -5.47 2.47
C ILE A 23 -10.57 -4.87 1.52
N ARG A 24 -11.85 -4.92 1.91
CA ARG A 24 -12.96 -4.34 1.14
C ARG A 24 -12.80 -2.84 0.87
N ASN A 25 -12.15 -2.12 1.80
CA ASN A 25 -11.94 -0.68 1.76
C ASN A 25 -10.68 -0.28 0.99
N LEU A 26 -9.91 -1.25 0.48
CA LEU A 26 -8.75 -0.98 -0.36
C LEU A 26 -9.20 -0.79 -1.81
N VAL A 27 -8.75 0.31 -2.42
CA VAL A 27 -9.16 0.72 -3.78
C VAL A 27 -8.03 0.64 -4.80
N SER A 28 -6.80 0.83 -4.36
CA SER A 28 -5.62 0.71 -5.21
C SER A 28 -4.41 0.33 -4.39
N TYR A 29 -3.35 -0.06 -5.10
CA TYR A 29 -2.05 -0.32 -4.51
C TYR A 29 -0.93 0.15 -5.43
N GLU A 30 0.23 0.39 -4.84
CA GLU A 30 1.49 0.69 -5.52
C GLU A 30 2.57 -0.24 -4.96
N LYS A 31 3.35 -0.88 -5.84
CA LYS A 31 4.48 -1.71 -5.44
C LYS A 31 5.73 -0.85 -5.38
N ARG A 32 6.44 -0.89 -4.25
CA ARG A 32 7.75 -0.26 -4.08
C ARG A 32 8.82 -1.32 -3.98
N GLN A 33 9.68 -1.35 -4.99
CA GLN A 33 10.89 -2.18 -5.00
C GLN A 33 12.02 -1.40 -4.31
N GLY A 34 12.78 -2.10 -3.48
CA GLY A 34 13.85 -1.52 -2.68
C GLY A 34 14.46 -2.56 -1.73
N PRO A 35 15.31 -2.15 -0.78
CA PRO A 35 15.91 -3.08 0.17
C PRO A 35 14.88 -3.80 1.04
N LEU A 36 13.70 -3.21 1.22
CA LEU A 36 12.52 -3.87 1.78
C LEU A 36 11.39 -3.75 0.76
N ASN A 37 11.03 -4.87 0.15
CA ASN A 37 9.88 -4.92 -0.75
C ASN A 37 8.60 -4.56 0.02
N ALA A 38 7.90 -3.54 -0.48
CA ALA A 38 6.74 -2.99 0.19
C ALA A 38 5.60 -2.72 -0.80
N VAL A 39 4.38 -2.74 -0.26
CA VAL A 39 3.16 -2.41 -0.99
C VAL A 39 2.49 -1.26 -0.26
N ILE A 40 2.17 -0.20 -0.99
CA ILE A 40 1.43 0.94 -0.47
C ILE A 40 -0.02 0.78 -0.92
N PHE A 41 -0.92 0.53 0.00
CA PHE A 41 -2.36 0.51 -0.28
C PHE A 41 -2.98 1.89 -0.12
N MET A 42 -3.94 2.21 -0.97
CA MET A 42 -4.82 3.35 -0.81
C MET A 42 -6.21 2.86 -0.39
N THR A 43 -6.73 3.45 0.68
CA THR A 43 -8.09 3.20 1.16
C THR A 43 -9.10 4.11 0.44
N THR A 44 -10.39 3.77 0.52
CA THR A 44 -11.49 4.64 0.06
C THR A 44 -11.48 6.04 0.65
N ARG A 45 -10.87 6.22 1.84
CA ARG A 45 -10.74 7.51 2.53
C ARG A 45 -9.52 8.32 2.09
N GLY A 46 -8.77 7.87 1.09
CA GLY A 46 -7.55 8.54 0.61
C GLY A 46 -6.31 8.32 1.51
N VAL A 47 -6.43 7.52 2.58
CA VAL A 47 -5.29 7.18 3.44
C VAL A 47 -4.40 6.18 2.72
N LYS A 48 -3.09 6.48 2.68
CA LYS A 48 -2.04 5.59 2.16
C LYS A 48 -1.39 4.82 3.29
N VAL A 49 -1.25 3.51 3.13
CA VAL A 49 -0.69 2.61 4.15
C VAL A 49 0.41 1.78 3.51
N CYS A 50 1.64 1.90 4.03
CA CYS A 50 2.75 1.04 3.59
C CYS A 50 2.81 -0.24 4.43
N VAL A 51 2.85 -1.39 3.76
CA VAL A 51 2.96 -2.73 4.36
C VAL A 51 4.03 -3.56 3.65
N SER A 52 4.55 -4.60 4.32
CA SER A 52 5.51 -5.51 3.71
C SER A 52 4.85 -6.41 2.67
N SER A 53 5.50 -6.64 1.53
CA SER A 53 4.98 -7.54 0.48
C SER A 53 4.90 -9.01 0.89
N ASN A 54 5.55 -9.40 1.98
CA ASN A 54 5.75 -10.79 2.37
C ASN A 54 4.57 -11.38 3.16
N GLN A 55 3.55 -10.59 3.46
CA GLN A 55 2.38 -11.04 4.22
C GLN A 55 1.33 -11.64 3.27
N GLU A 56 0.77 -12.80 3.61
CA GLU A 56 -0.18 -13.52 2.75
C GLU A 56 -1.44 -12.69 2.42
N TRP A 57 -1.92 -11.91 3.39
CA TRP A 57 -3.09 -11.04 3.18
C TRP A 57 -2.82 -9.93 2.16
N VAL A 58 -1.56 -9.49 2.00
CA VAL A 58 -1.18 -8.45 1.02
C VAL A 58 -1.38 -8.98 -0.39
N GLN A 59 -0.99 -10.23 -0.64
CA GLN A 59 -1.23 -10.90 -1.94
C GLN A 59 -2.73 -11.08 -2.19
N THR A 60 -3.49 -11.43 -1.16
CA THR A 60 -4.96 -11.54 -1.23
C THR A 60 -5.61 -10.20 -1.56
N ALA A 61 -5.14 -9.11 -0.95
CA ALA A 61 -5.62 -7.75 -1.18
C ALA A 61 -5.31 -7.27 -2.61
N ILE A 62 -4.09 -7.51 -3.10
CA ILE A 62 -3.69 -7.22 -4.49
C ILE A 62 -4.64 -7.93 -5.46
N LYS A 63 -4.80 -9.25 -5.32
CA LYS A 63 -5.67 -10.06 -6.19
C LYS A 63 -7.10 -9.54 -6.21
N LYS A 64 -7.64 -9.13 -5.06
CA LYS A 64 -9.00 -8.59 -4.95
C LYS A 64 -9.15 -7.23 -5.64
N ILE A 65 -8.13 -6.38 -5.56
CA ILE A 65 -8.11 -5.09 -6.29
C ILE A 65 -8.02 -5.34 -7.80
N ASP A 66 -7.19 -6.29 -8.24
CA ASP A 66 -7.06 -6.63 -9.67
C ASP A 66 -8.34 -7.23 -10.24
N GLN A 67 -9.02 -8.10 -9.50
CA GLN A 67 -10.34 -8.62 -9.89
C GLN A 67 -11.38 -7.50 -10.08
N LYS A 68 -11.41 -6.51 -9.16
CA LYS A 68 -12.29 -5.34 -9.28
C LYS A 68 -11.96 -4.49 -10.51
N ARG A 69 -10.69 -4.39 -10.90
CA ARG A 69 -10.25 -3.66 -12.10
C ARG A 69 -10.60 -4.39 -13.39
N ALA A 70 -10.50 -5.71 -13.41
CA ALA A 70 -10.78 -6.52 -14.59
C ALA A 70 -12.28 -6.67 -14.90
N THR A 71 -13.15 -6.43 -13.93
CA THR A 71 -14.62 -6.50 -14.10
C THR A 71 -15.21 -5.17 -14.60
N LYS A 72 -14.39 -4.14 -14.76
CA LYS A 72 -14.81 -2.78 -15.14
C LYS A 72 -14.28 -2.43 -16.51
#